data_AF-A0A3C0Q3H8-F1
#
_entry.id   AF-A0A3C0Q3H8-F1
#
_cell.length_a   1.000
_cell.length_b   1.000
_cell.length_c   1.000
_cell.angle_alpha   90.00
_cell.angle_beta   90.00
_cell.angle_gamma   90.00
#
_symmetry.space_group_name_H-M   'P 1'
#
loop_
_entity.id
_entity.type
_entity.pdbx_description
1 polymer ?
#
loop_
_entity_poly.entity_id
_entity_poly.type
_entity_poly.pdbx_seq_one_letter_code
_entity_poly.pdbx_strand_id
1 'polypeptide(L)'
;MNEVSKDFGSSGAVQAPNPLAHPMADAILQECTELLEKTTEGRRLIDFSRQYAIKINVITGREPNFFTFEKDSTTLVCPVVTKAVDLDEMACNLGMGLRECECGYNGIALVTLNLPQEQKEWANYRKTLDTLTTMCKIVHELSVVNNNTKLIDLVKKLGHYKLYEGVLSGLNDEELGKILISTVNETRTKGD
;
A
#
# COMPACT_ATOMS: atom_id res chain seq x y z
N MET A 1 -51.11 -11.75 28.09
CA MET A 1 -51.07 -10.28 28.27
C MET A 1 -49.77 -9.95 29.00
N ASN A 2 -48.75 -9.32 28.42
CA ASN A 2 -48.65 -8.63 27.14
C ASN A 2 -47.27 -8.89 26.52
N GLU A 3 -47.31 -9.28 25.25
CA GLU A 3 -46.23 -9.05 24.30
C GLU A 3 -45.95 -7.54 24.23
N VAL A 4 -44.68 -7.16 24.34
CA VAL A 4 -44.21 -5.92 23.73
C VAL A 4 -43.11 -6.30 22.75
N SER A 5 -43.55 -6.96 21.69
CA SER A 5 -42.90 -6.84 20.39
C SER A 5 -43.06 -5.39 19.96
N LYS A 6 -41.99 -4.60 20.07
CA LYS A 6 -41.89 -3.34 19.33
C LYS A 6 -40.97 -3.61 18.15
N ASP A 7 -41.61 -3.72 16.99
CA ASP A 7 -41.01 -3.52 15.68
C ASP A 7 -40.06 -2.31 15.72
N PHE A 8 -38.76 -2.57 15.59
CA PHE A 8 -37.85 -1.58 15.06
C PHE A 8 -37.71 -1.87 13.57
N GLY A 9 -38.55 -1.16 12.82
CA GLY A 9 -38.58 -1.18 11.38
C GLY A 9 -37.20 -0.88 10.78
N SER A 10 -36.93 -1.61 9.72
CA SER A 10 -36.02 -1.23 8.66
C SER A 10 -36.22 0.24 8.28
N SER A 11 -35.27 1.07 8.66
CA SER A 11 -35.05 2.39 8.07
C SER A 11 -33.54 2.51 7.96
N GLY A 12 -33.05 2.68 6.73
CA GLY A 12 -31.65 2.50 6.35
C GLY A 12 -30.69 3.00 7.42
N ALA A 13 -29.89 2.08 7.97
CA ALA A 13 -28.79 2.45 8.81
C ALA A 13 -27.87 3.34 7.98
N VAL A 14 -27.99 4.65 8.17
CA VAL A 14 -26.99 5.60 7.71
C VAL A 14 -25.74 5.18 8.46
N GLN A 15 -24.82 4.57 7.72
CA GLN A 15 -23.55 4.11 8.23
C GLN A 15 -22.92 5.30 8.95
N ALA A 16 -22.74 5.19 10.28
CA ALA A 16 -22.19 6.28 11.06
C ALA A 16 -20.87 6.72 10.42
N PRO A 17 -20.60 8.04 10.28
CA PRO A 17 -19.36 8.52 9.70
C PRO A 17 -18.18 7.82 10.38
N ASN A 18 -17.29 7.20 9.61
CA ASN A 18 -16.11 6.57 10.18
C ASN A 18 -15.32 7.67 10.93
N PRO A 19 -15.22 7.61 12.28
CA PRO A 19 -14.63 8.69 13.06
C PRO A 19 -13.13 8.87 12.77
N LEU A 20 -12.51 7.92 12.07
CA LEU A 20 -11.12 7.95 11.64
C LEU A 20 -10.94 8.48 10.21
N ALA A 21 -12.01 8.72 9.46
CA ALA A 21 -11.92 9.17 8.07
C ALA A 21 -11.18 10.50 7.97
N HIS A 22 -10.28 10.61 7.00
CA HIS A 22 -9.58 11.86 6.74
C HIS A 22 -10.56 12.93 6.20
N PRO A 23 -10.54 14.19 6.67
CA PRO A 23 -11.45 15.24 6.20
C PRO A 23 -11.39 15.53 4.69
N MET A 24 -10.25 15.19 4.07
CA MET A 24 -10.00 15.35 2.63
C MET A 24 -9.82 13.99 1.91
N ALA A 25 -10.45 12.92 2.42
CA ALA A 25 -10.28 11.57 1.88
C ALA A 25 -10.46 11.49 0.36
N ASP A 26 -11.55 12.05 -0.17
CA ASP A 26 -11.87 11.98 -1.60
C ASP A 26 -10.86 12.75 -2.46
N ALA A 27 -10.45 13.95 -2.03
CA ALA A 27 -9.47 14.75 -2.73
C ALA A 27 -8.10 14.05 -2.76
N ILE A 28 -7.64 13.53 -1.62
CA ILE A 28 -6.38 12.78 -1.54
C ILE A 28 -6.42 11.56 -2.46
N LEU A 29 -7.51 10.79 -2.41
CA LEU A 29 -7.66 9.60 -3.23
C LEU A 29 -7.66 9.93 -4.72
N GLN A 30 -8.37 10.99 -5.12
CA GLN A 30 -8.38 11.47 -6.49
C GLN A 30 -6.97 11.85 -6.95
N GLU A 31 -6.26 12.69 -6.19
CA GLU A 31 -4.91 13.15 -6.55
C GLU A 31 -3.90 11.98 -6.61
N CYS A 32 -3.97 11.04 -5.67
CA CYS A 32 -3.13 9.83 -5.70
C CYS A 32 -3.42 8.96 -6.93
N THR A 33 -4.71 8.81 -7.30
CA THR A 33 -5.12 8.05 -8.48
C THR A 33 -4.61 8.71 -9.76
N GLU A 34 -4.77 10.03 -9.89
CA GLU A 34 -4.28 10.80 -11.04
C GLU A 34 -2.75 10.74 -11.18
N LEU A 35 -2.01 10.72 -10.06
CA LEU A 35 -0.56 10.51 -10.06
C LEU A 35 -0.20 9.11 -10.52
N LEU A 36 -0.85 8.07 -9.99
CA LEU A 36 -0.58 6.68 -10.38
C LEU A 36 -0.91 6.42 -11.85
N GLU A 37 -1.99 7.01 -12.38
CA GLU A 37 -2.37 6.85 -13.79
C GLU A 37 -1.33 7.43 -14.78
N LYS A 38 -0.44 8.33 -14.34
CA LYS A 38 0.68 8.83 -15.15
C LYS A 38 1.82 7.83 -15.30
N THR A 39 1.81 6.76 -14.51
CA THR A 39 2.82 5.70 -14.51
C THR A 39 2.25 4.43 -15.15
N THR A 40 3.10 3.61 -15.76
CA THR A 40 2.68 2.34 -16.39
C THR A 40 2.26 1.35 -15.31
N GLU A 41 3.09 1.18 -14.26
CA GLU A 41 2.79 0.25 -13.17
C GLU A 41 1.61 0.74 -12.33
N GLY A 42 1.51 2.06 -12.05
CA GLY A 42 0.38 2.63 -11.33
C GLY A 42 -0.94 2.49 -12.08
N ARG A 43 -0.97 2.77 -13.40
CA ARG A 43 -2.17 2.58 -14.22
C ARG A 43 -2.66 1.13 -14.19
N ARG A 44 -1.75 0.15 -14.31
CA ARG A 44 -2.08 -1.28 -14.21
C ARG A 44 -2.76 -1.62 -12.89
N LEU A 45 -2.26 -1.07 -11.77
CA LEU A 45 -2.83 -1.28 -10.44
C LEU A 45 -4.19 -0.58 -10.25
N ILE A 46 -4.38 0.59 -10.85
CA ILE A 46 -5.68 1.26 -10.88
C ILE A 46 -6.71 0.47 -11.71
N ASP A 47 -6.29 -0.10 -12.84
CA ASP A 47 -7.18 -0.96 -13.63
C ASP A 47 -7.55 -2.24 -12.88
N PHE A 48 -6.58 -2.85 -12.18
CA PHE A 48 -6.84 -3.95 -11.24
C PHE A 48 -7.84 -3.54 -10.14
N SER A 49 -7.64 -2.39 -9.52
CA SER A 49 -8.50 -1.94 -8.41
C SER A 49 -9.94 -1.72 -8.86
N ARG A 50 -10.13 -1.19 -10.08
CA ARG A 50 -11.44 -1.03 -10.74
C ARG A 50 -12.07 -2.39 -11.08
N GLN A 51 -11.30 -3.30 -11.66
CA GLN A 51 -11.77 -4.63 -12.07
C GLN A 51 -12.31 -5.44 -10.88
N TYR A 52 -11.63 -5.39 -9.74
CA TYR A 52 -11.98 -6.17 -8.55
C TYR A 52 -12.72 -5.36 -7.49
N ALA A 53 -13.10 -4.11 -7.80
CA ALA A 53 -13.80 -3.20 -6.89
C ALA A 53 -13.12 -3.08 -5.51
N ILE A 54 -11.79 -2.94 -5.52
CA ILE A 54 -10.98 -2.81 -4.30
C ILE A 54 -11.40 -1.55 -3.55
N LYS A 55 -11.74 -1.70 -2.27
CA LYS A 55 -12.11 -0.58 -1.41
C LYS A 55 -10.85 0.14 -0.93
N ILE A 56 -10.77 1.44 -1.16
CA ILE A 56 -9.65 2.28 -0.71
C ILE A 56 -10.16 3.23 0.37
N ASN A 57 -9.73 3.02 1.60
CA ASN A 57 -10.07 3.90 2.72
C ASN A 57 -8.94 4.93 2.94
N VAL A 58 -9.29 6.15 3.34
CA VAL A 58 -8.29 7.15 3.76
C VAL A 58 -8.62 7.58 5.18
N ILE A 59 -7.70 7.31 6.10
CA ILE A 59 -7.85 7.63 7.53
C ILE A 59 -6.79 8.62 8.00
N THR A 60 -7.07 9.28 9.12
CA THR A 60 -6.10 10.14 9.79
C THR A 60 -5.07 9.33 10.58
N GLY A 61 -3.80 9.70 10.48
CA GLY A 61 -2.75 9.18 11.34
C GLY A 61 -1.60 10.15 11.53
N ARG A 62 -0.53 9.69 12.20
CA ARG A 62 0.64 10.53 12.49
C ARG A 62 1.62 10.59 11.32
N GLU A 63 1.81 9.47 10.64
CA GLU A 63 2.80 9.30 9.56
C GLU A 63 2.12 8.73 8.32
N PRO A 64 2.53 9.16 7.11
CA PRO A 64 2.08 8.55 5.86
C PRO A 64 2.36 7.05 5.86
N ASN A 65 1.33 6.24 5.63
CA ASN A 65 1.50 4.79 5.52
C ASN A 65 0.31 4.17 4.79
N PHE A 66 0.36 2.85 4.62
CA PHE A 66 -0.76 2.06 4.17
C PHE A 66 -0.81 0.74 4.94
N PHE A 67 -1.98 0.09 4.93
CA PHE A 67 -2.11 -1.29 5.39
C PHE A 67 -3.22 -2.01 4.62
N THR A 68 -2.98 -3.29 4.37
CA THR A 68 -3.92 -4.19 3.71
C THR A 68 -4.15 -5.41 4.61
N PHE A 69 -5.34 -5.50 5.19
CA PHE A 69 -5.74 -6.63 6.04
C PHE A 69 -6.63 -7.64 5.30
N GLU A 70 -7.29 -7.18 4.24
CA GLU A 70 -8.19 -7.97 3.40
C GLU A 70 -7.76 -7.82 1.94
N LYS A 71 -8.00 -8.83 1.13
CA LYS A 71 -7.61 -8.79 -0.29
C LYS A 71 -8.44 -7.78 -1.09
N ASP A 72 -9.63 -7.43 -0.57
CA ASP A 72 -10.61 -6.56 -1.24
C ASP A 72 -10.58 -5.13 -0.69
N SER A 73 -9.66 -4.82 0.24
CA SER A 73 -9.54 -3.47 0.79
C SER A 73 -8.12 -3.10 1.23
N THR A 74 -7.75 -1.85 0.97
CA THR A 74 -6.54 -1.23 1.50
C THR A 74 -6.88 0.10 2.16
N THR A 75 -6.06 0.52 3.12
CA THR A 75 -6.25 1.78 3.84
C THR A 75 -4.99 2.60 3.78
N LEU A 76 -5.15 3.86 3.36
CA LEU A 76 -4.14 4.90 3.43
C LEU A 76 -4.23 5.62 4.78
N VAL A 77 -3.09 5.79 5.42
CA VAL A 77 -2.92 6.59 6.62
C VAL A 77 -2.32 7.92 6.20
N CYS A 78 -3.05 9.01 6.43
CA CYS A 78 -2.67 10.34 6.01
C CYS A 78 -2.55 11.29 7.22
N PRO A 79 -1.50 12.11 7.31
CA PRO A 79 -1.40 13.17 8.31
C PRO A 79 -2.57 14.15 8.25
N VAL A 80 -3.19 14.44 9.40
CA VAL A 80 -4.32 15.40 9.52
C VAL A 80 -3.95 16.80 9.03
N VAL A 81 -2.68 17.18 9.20
CA VAL A 81 -2.20 18.50 8.78
C VAL A 81 -1.97 18.48 7.28
N THR A 82 -2.93 19.02 6.53
CA THR A 82 -2.98 18.98 5.05
C THR A 82 -1.73 19.56 4.36
N LYS A 83 -1.07 20.56 4.97
CA LYS A 83 0.21 21.12 4.47
C LYS A 83 1.39 20.14 4.58
N ALA A 84 1.25 19.07 5.36
CA ALA A 84 2.26 18.03 5.54
C ALA A 84 1.97 16.77 4.70
N VAL A 85 0.91 16.78 3.89
CA VAL A 85 0.58 15.66 3.01
C VAL A 85 1.46 15.74 1.77
N ASP A 86 2.43 14.82 1.68
CA ASP A 86 3.20 14.60 0.47
C ASP A 86 2.41 13.64 -0.43
N LEU A 87 1.81 14.18 -1.50
CA LEU A 87 0.96 13.40 -2.40
C LEU A 87 1.74 12.40 -3.25
N ASP A 88 3.03 12.67 -3.52
CA ASP A 88 3.90 11.72 -4.23
C ASP A 88 4.14 10.48 -3.34
N GLU A 89 4.36 10.69 -2.03
CA GLU A 89 4.49 9.61 -1.04
C GLU A 89 3.17 8.85 -0.85
N MET A 90 2.05 9.57 -0.75
CA MET A 90 0.73 8.95 -0.64
C MET A 90 0.34 8.13 -1.88
N ALA A 91 0.68 8.60 -3.09
CA ALA A 91 0.48 7.84 -4.32
C ALA A 91 1.30 6.54 -4.33
N CYS A 92 2.55 6.58 -3.88
CA CYS A 92 3.37 5.38 -3.73
C CYS A 92 2.76 4.39 -2.73
N ASN A 93 2.31 4.89 -1.56
CA ASN A 93 1.62 4.09 -0.55
C ASN A 93 0.33 3.45 -1.10
N LEU A 94 -0.41 4.16 -1.96
CA LEU A 94 -1.58 3.61 -2.64
C LEU A 94 -1.20 2.49 -3.60
N GLY A 95 -0.17 2.69 -4.43
CA GLY A 95 0.32 1.66 -5.35
C GLY A 95 0.77 0.39 -4.59
N MET A 96 1.47 0.58 -3.48
CA MET A 96 1.88 -0.51 -2.59
C MET A 96 0.68 -1.24 -1.99
N GLY A 97 -0.33 -0.52 -1.49
CA GLY A 97 -1.56 -1.12 -0.95
C GLY A 97 -2.35 -1.93 -1.97
N LEU A 98 -2.49 -1.41 -3.20
CA LEU A 98 -3.13 -2.10 -4.31
C LEU A 98 -2.35 -3.35 -4.73
N ARG A 99 -1.01 -3.29 -4.72
CA ARG A 99 -0.18 -4.47 -4.99
C ARG A 99 -0.38 -5.55 -3.93
N GLU A 100 -0.52 -5.18 -2.65
CA GLU A 100 -0.81 -6.16 -1.60
C GLU A 100 -2.19 -6.82 -1.79
N CYS A 101 -3.20 -6.06 -2.20
CA CYS A 101 -4.50 -6.62 -2.57
C CYS A 101 -4.35 -7.63 -3.73
N GLU A 102 -3.62 -7.27 -4.78
CA GLU A 102 -3.33 -8.13 -5.92
C GLU A 102 -2.58 -9.41 -5.54
N CYS A 103 -1.61 -9.34 -4.63
CA CYS A 103 -0.95 -10.53 -4.08
C CYS A 103 -1.97 -11.50 -3.46
N GLY A 104 -2.97 -10.98 -2.74
CA GLY A 104 -4.07 -11.77 -2.19
C GLY A 104 -4.91 -12.48 -3.26
N TYR A 105 -5.13 -11.85 -4.41
CA TYR A 105 -5.81 -12.44 -5.56
C TYR A 105 -4.97 -13.49 -6.30
N ASN A 106 -3.64 -13.34 -6.27
CA ASN A 106 -2.69 -14.27 -6.86
C ASN A 106 -2.34 -15.47 -5.95
N GLY A 107 -3.08 -15.66 -4.86
CA GLY A 107 -2.92 -16.82 -3.97
C GLY A 107 -1.84 -16.66 -2.89
N ILE A 108 -1.27 -15.46 -2.72
CA ILE A 108 -0.41 -15.17 -1.57
C ILE A 108 -1.32 -14.93 -0.36
N ALA A 109 -1.25 -15.83 0.63
CA ALA A 109 -2.08 -15.73 1.82
C ALA A 109 -1.82 -14.42 2.57
N LEU A 110 -2.90 -13.75 2.97
CA LEU A 110 -2.81 -12.64 3.91
C LEU A 110 -2.36 -13.19 5.27
N VAL A 111 -1.40 -12.50 5.88
CA VAL A 111 -0.76 -12.96 7.11
C VAL A 111 -1.74 -12.78 8.26
N THR A 112 -2.30 -13.88 8.73
CA THR A 112 -3.22 -13.94 9.88
C THR A 112 -2.56 -14.66 11.05
N LEU A 113 -3.07 -14.45 12.27
CA LEU A 113 -2.55 -15.10 13.48
C LEU A 113 -2.56 -16.63 13.39
N ASN A 114 -3.51 -17.21 12.67
CA ASN A 114 -3.72 -18.66 12.58
C ASN A 114 -2.94 -19.34 11.44
N LEU A 115 -2.24 -18.58 10.60
CA LEU A 115 -1.47 -19.15 9.49
C LEU A 115 -0.24 -19.92 10.04
N PRO A 116 0.10 -21.11 9.51
CA PRO A 116 1.32 -21.82 9.90
C PRO A 116 2.57 -20.95 9.72
N GLN A 117 3.56 -21.11 10.60
CA GLN A 117 4.73 -20.23 10.65
C GLN A 117 5.47 -20.18 9.30
N GLU A 118 5.72 -21.32 8.68
CA GLU A 118 6.39 -21.39 7.37
C GLU A 118 5.63 -20.64 6.27
N GLN A 119 4.29 -20.71 6.30
CA GLN A 119 3.44 -19.99 5.35
C GLN A 119 3.43 -18.49 5.64
N LYS A 120 3.50 -18.07 6.92
CA LYS A 120 3.67 -16.65 7.28
C LYS A 120 4.98 -16.10 6.77
N GLU A 121 6.08 -16.82 6.95
CA GLU A 121 7.41 -16.41 6.52
C GLU A 121 7.47 -16.28 4.99
N TRP A 122 6.98 -17.28 4.27
CA TRP A 122 6.90 -17.24 2.82
C TRP A 122 6.01 -16.10 2.32
N ALA A 123 4.82 -15.92 2.88
CA ALA A 123 3.90 -14.86 2.48
C ALA A 123 4.46 -13.46 2.77
N ASN A 124 5.06 -13.26 3.95
CA ASN A 124 5.73 -12.01 4.31
C ASN A 124 6.86 -11.69 3.34
N TYR A 125 7.72 -12.66 3.06
CA TYR A 125 8.83 -12.50 2.12
C TYR A 125 8.31 -12.11 0.74
N ARG A 126 7.38 -12.89 0.18
CA ARG A 126 6.88 -12.67 -1.18
C ARG A 126 6.16 -11.34 -1.30
N LYS A 127 5.28 -11.02 -0.34
CA LYS A 127 4.56 -9.74 -0.30
C LYS A 127 5.52 -8.56 -0.23
N THR A 128 6.52 -8.64 0.65
CA THR A 128 7.52 -7.57 0.82
C THR A 128 8.30 -7.34 -0.48
N LEU A 129 8.79 -8.42 -1.11
CA LEU A 129 9.54 -8.31 -2.36
C LEU A 129 8.69 -7.68 -3.47
N ASP A 130 7.45 -8.15 -3.64
CA ASP A 130 6.54 -7.66 -4.67
C ASP A 130 6.15 -6.20 -4.46
N THR A 131 5.81 -5.83 -3.23
CA THR A 131 5.43 -4.47 -2.85
C THR A 131 6.59 -3.49 -3.04
N LEU A 132 7.80 -3.84 -2.58
CA LEU A 132 8.97 -2.98 -2.74
C LEU A 132 9.42 -2.87 -4.19
N THR A 133 9.34 -3.95 -4.97
CA THR A 133 9.63 -3.92 -6.41
C THR A 133 8.67 -2.99 -7.14
N THR A 134 7.38 -3.07 -6.80
CA THR A 134 6.34 -2.20 -7.34
C THR A 134 6.59 -0.74 -6.98
N MET A 135 6.92 -0.47 -5.71
CA MET A 135 7.32 0.86 -5.25
C MET A 135 8.49 1.41 -6.09
N CYS A 136 9.54 0.61 -6.31
CA CYS A 136 10.71 1.05 -7.08
C CYS A 136 10.35 1.45 -8.51
N LYS A 137 9.46 0.70 -9.17
CA LYS A 137 8.94 1.04 -10.50
C LYS A 137 8.14 2.34 -10.50
N ILE A 138 7.17 2.47 -9.60
CA ILE A 138 6.32 3.67 -9.49
C ILE A 138 7.18 4.90 -9.20
N VAL A 139 8.11 4.80 -8.25
CA VAL A 139 9.04 5.89 -7.89
C VAL A 139 9.89 6.30 -9.10
N HIS A 140 10.42 5.34 -9.86
CA HIS A 140 11.19 5.65 -11.06
C HIS A 140 10.32 6.37 -12.10
N GLU A 141 9.14 5.82 -12.41
CA GLU A 141 8.23 6.38 -13.40
C GLU A 141 7.74 7.78 -13.01
N LEU A 142 7.39 8.01 -11.74
CA LEU A 142 7.05 9.35 -11.22
C LEU A 142 8.22 10.32 -11.30
N SER A 143 9.45 9.86 -11.03
CA SER A 143 10.63 10.73 -11.12
C SER A 143 10.87 11.26 -12.53
N VAL A 144 10.59 10.42 -13.54
CA VAL A 144 10.71 10.78 -14.96
C VAL A 144 9.57 11.71 -15.37
N VAL A 145 8.34 11.44 -14.95
CA VAL A 145 7.16 12.24 -15.33
C VAL A 145 7.17 13.63 -14.67
N ASN A 146 7.48 13.70 -13.38
CA ASN A 146 7.38 14.94 -12.60
C ASN A 146 8.73 15.67 -12.48
N ASN A 147 9.82 15.13 -13.05
CA ASN A 147 11.18 15.62 -12.89
C ASN A 147 11.55 15.85 -11.40
N ASN A 148 11.08 14.95 -10.53
CA ASN A 148 11.20 15.04 -9.07
C ASN A 148 11.88 13.79 -8.51
N THR A 149 13.07 13.95 -7.92
CA THR A 149 13.85 12.84 -7.37
C THR A 149 13.60 12.58 -5.88
N LYS A 150 12.71 13.35 -5.22
CA LYS A 150 12.46 13.22 -3.77
C LYS A 150 12.09 11.81 -3.35
N LEU A 151 11.28 11.12 -4.15
CA LEU A 151 10.89 9.74 -3.87
C LEU A 151 12.06 8.76 -3.99
N ILE A 152 13.00 9.00 -4.91
CA ILE A 152 14.24 8.20 -5.02
C ILE A 152 15.10 8.42 -3.77
N ASP A 153 15.21 9.66 -3.30
CA ASP A 153 15.93 9.98 -2.06
C ASP A 153 15.28 9.29 -0.85
N LEU A 154 13.95 9.19 -0.81
CA LEU A 154 13.22 8.45 0.22
C LEU A 154 13.54 6.95 0.16
N VAL A 155 13.49 6.33 -1.03
CA VAL A 155 13.89 4.92 -1.23
C VAL A 155 15.32 4.67 -0.72
N LYS A 156 16.23 5.62 -0.98
CA LYS A 156 17.61 5.55 -0.48
C LYS A 156 17.70 5.67 1.03
N LYS A 157 16.96 6.60 1.64
CA LYS A 157 16.90 6.79 3.09
C LYS A 157 16.33 5.57 3.82
N LEU A 158 15.35 4.88 3.20
CA LEU A 158 14.76 3.65 3.74
C LEU A 158 15.65 2.40 3.55
N GLY A 159 16.82 2.55 2.91
CA GLY A 159 17.78 1.46 2.72
C GLY A 159 17.47 0.56 1.52
N HIS A 160 16.52 0.93 0.67
CA HIS A 160 16.07 0.11 -0.46
C HIS A 160 16.75 0.47 -1.79
N TYR A 161 17.82 1.28 -1.78
CA TYR A 161 18.47 1.76 -2.99
C TYR A 161 19.07 0.64 -3.87
N LYS A 162 19.71 -0.38 -3.26
CA LYS A 162 20.22 -1.54 -4.02
C LYS A 162 19.09 -2.30 -4.73
N LEU A 163 17.93 -2.40 -4.08
CA LEU A 163 16.75 -3.04 -4.66
C LEU A 163 16.24 -2.21 -5.85
N TYR A 164 16.17 -0.89 -5.69
CA TYR A 164 15.82 0.04 -6.76
C TYR A 164 16.73 -0.11 -7.98
N GLU A 165 18.06 -0.12 -7.79
CA GLU A 165 19.01 -0.34 -8.89
C GLU A 165 18.82 -1.71 -9.56
N GLY A 166 18.58 -2.75 -8.76
CA GLY A 166 18.29 -4.09 -9.26
C GLY A 166 17.03 -4.15 -10.14
N VAL A 167 15.95 -3.48 -9.71
CA VAL A 167 14.71 -3.40 -10.49
C VAL A 167 14.94 -2.69 -11.83
N LEU A 168 15.65 -1.57 -11.84
CA LEU A 168 15.95 -0.84 -13.08
C LEU A 168 16.89 -1.61 -14.01
N SER A 169 17.75 -2.44 -13.46
CA SER A 169 18.66 -3.30 -14.24
C SER A 169 17.97 -4.55 -14.79
N GLY A 170 16.69 -4.78 -14.45
CA GLY A 170 15.92 -5.92 -14.92
C GLY A 170 16.31 -7.25 -14.26
N LEU A 171 16.82 -7.22 -13.03
CA LEU A 171 17.11 -8.44 -12.26
C LEU A 171 15.84 -9.26 -12.03
N ASN A 172 15.99 -10.58 -11.97
CA ASN A 172 14.86 -11.47 -11.72
C ASN A 172 14.52 -11.58 -10.22
N ASP A 173 13.37 -12.18 -9.90
CA ASP A 173 12.86 -12.32 -8.53
C ASP A 173 13.85 -13.00 -7.56
N GLU A 174 14.65 -13.96 -8.03
CA GLU A 174 15.64 -14.63 -7.19
C GLU A 174 16.78 -13.67 -6.81
N GLU A 175 17.24 -12.88 -7.76
CA GLU A 175 18.30 -11.89 -7.58
C GLU A 175 17.84 -10.72 -6.69
N LEU A 176 16.63 -10.20 -6.94
CA LEU A 176 16.01 -9.18 -6.11
C LEU A 176 15.78 -9.69 -4.68
N GLY A 177 15.41 -10.96 -4.54
CA GLY A 177 15.28 -11.65 -3.26
C GLY A 177 16.56 -11.66 -2.44
N LYS A 178 17.70 -11.94 -3.08
CA LYS A 178 19.03 -11.90 -2.43
C LYS A 178 19.38 -10.49 -1.95
N ILE A 179 19.05 -9.46 -2.73
CA ILE A 179 19.22 -8.05 -2.34
C ILE A 179 18.36 -7.72 -1.11
N LEU A 180 17.10 -8.16 -1.08
CA LEU A 180 16.20 -7.92 0.05
C LEU A 180 16.75 -8.56 1.33
N ILE A 181 17.15 -9.83 1.28
CA ILE A 181 17.69 -10.57 2.43
C ILE A 181 18.99 -9.92 2.96
N SER A 182 19.90 -9.55 2.06
CA SER A 182 21.16 -8.90 2.45
C SER A 182 20.92 -7.54 3.12
N THR A 183 19.97 -6.74 2.59
CA THR A 183 19.62 -5.43 3.17
C THR A 183 19.08 -5.55 4.60
N VAL A 184 18.22 -6.53 4.86
CA VAL A 184 17.69 -6.80 6.21
C VAL A 184 18.82 -7.22 7.17
N ASN A 185 19.74 -8.06 6.72
CA ASN A 185 20.85 -8.53 7.53
C ASN A 185 21.89 -7.43 7.82
N GLU A 186 22.20 -6.57 6.85
CA GLU A 186 23.08 -5.40 7.01
C GLU A 186 22.51 -4.38 8.02
N THR A 187 21.18 -4.27 8.10
CA THR A 187 20.52 -3.37 9.05
C THR A 187 20.58 -3.92 10.47
N ARG A 188 20.50 -5.24 10.65
CA ARG A 188 20.61 -5.89 11.96
C ARG A 188 22.02 -5.79 12.54
N THR A 189 23.06 -5.97 11.72
CA THR A 189 24.45 -5.96 12.20
C THR A 189 25.02 -4.58 12.49
N LYS A 190 24.36 -3.51 12.04
CA LYS A 190 24.73 -2.11 12.35
C LYS A 190 23.99 -1.54 13.56
N GLY A 191 23.06 -2.30 14.15
CA GLY A 191 22.27 -1.90 15.31
C GLY A 191 22.73 -2.49 16.64
N ASP A 192 23.82 -3.27 16.63
CA ASP A 192 24.55 -3.78 17.81
C ASP A 192 25.84 -2.98 18.02
#